data_AF-L5MDS2-F1
#
_entry.id   AF-L5MDS2-F1
#
_cell.length_a   1.000
_cell.length_b   1.000
_cell.length_c   1.000
_cell.angle_alpha   90.00
_cell.angle_beta   90.00
_cell.angle_gamma   90.00
#
_symmetry.space_group_name_H-M   'P 1'
#
loop_
_entity.id
_entity.type
_entity.pdbx_description
1 polymer ?
#
loop_
_entity_poly.entity_id
_entity_poly.type
_entity_poly.pdbx_seq_one_letter_code
_entity_poly.pdbx_strand_id
1 'polypeptide(L)'
;MEAKEASTPATGGGCSVSAEEIGKWMEEAMQMAKEALENIEVPVGCLMVYNNEVVGKGRNEVNQTKNATRHAEMVAIDQALAWCRASGRSPAAVFERTVLYVTCIPGYRAEEAVEMLKNFYKQENPNAPKSKVRKKECPRS
;
A
#
# COMPACT_ATOMS: atom_id res chain seq x y z
N MET A 1 42.45 0.32 -38.78
CA MET A 1 41.19 -0.29 -38.32
C MET A 1 40.65 0.56 -37.21
N GLU A 2 39.61 1.33 -37.54
CA GLU A 2 38.78 2.02 -36.56
C GLU A 2 38.04 1.00 -35.71
N ALA A 3 37.92 1.27 -34.40
CA ALA A 3 36.76 0.89 -33.63
C ALA A 3 36.49 2.01 -32.63
N LYS A 4 35.35 2.64 -32.84
CA LYS A 4 34.74 3.71 -32.07
C LYS A 4 33.55 3.07 -31.36
N GLU A 5 33.54 3.03 -30.04
CA GLU A 5 32.32 2.83 -29.24
C GLU A 5 32.42 3.79 -28.05
N ALA A 6 31.90 5.01 -28.20
CA ALA A 6 30.50 5.38 -27.97
C ALA A 6 30.13 5.27 -26.49
N SER A 7 30.27 6.42 -25.82
CA SER A 7 29.65 6.73 -24.55
C SER A 7 28.16 6.40 -24.55
N THR A 8 27.67 5.82 -23.45
CA THR A 8 26.32 6.15 -22.99
C THR A 8 26.42 6.38 -21.49
N PRO A 9 26.15 7.61 -21.00
CA PRO A 9 25.94 7.80 -19.58
C PRO A 9 24.63 7.09 -19.24
N ALA A 10 24.64 6.32 -18.14
CA ALA A 10 23.42 5.87 -17.49
C ALA A 10 22.71 7.13 -16.99
N THR A 11 21.79 7.66 -17.79
CA THR A 11 20.93 8.76 -17.36
C THR A 11 19.94 8.18 -16.36
N GLY A 12 20.28 8.29 -15.08
CA GLY A 12 19.33 8.18 -13.98
C GLY A 12 18.26 9.26 -14.14
N GLY A 13 17.24 8.96 -14.94
CA GLY A 13 16.08 9.80 -15.11
C GLY A 13 15.25 9.72 -13.84
N GLY A 14 15.47 10.65 -12.91
CA GLY A 14 14.53 10.90 -11.83
C GLY A 14 13.18 11.21 -12.44
N CYS A 15 12.16 10.41 -12.10
CA CYS A 15 10.79 10.66 -12.53
C CYS A 15 10.30 11.91 -11.78
N SER A 16 10.26 13.06 -12.45
CA SER A 16 9.67 14.27 -11.89
C SER A 16 8.16 14.11 -11.89
N VAL A 17 7.58 13.78 -10.73
CA VAL A 17 6.13 13.73 -10.55
C VAL A 17 5.62 15.14 -10.23
N SER A 18 4.60 15.62 -10.93
CA SER A 18 3.99 16.92 -10.62
C SER A 18 3.15 16.86 -9.33
N ALA A 19 2.98 18.00 -8.65
CA ALA A 19 2.15 18.07 -7.45
C ALA A 19 0.67 17.71 -7.73
N GLU A 20 0.19 18.03 -8.94
CA GLU A 20 -1.16 17.69 -9.39
C GLU A 20 -1.35 16.18 -9.55
N GLU A 21 -0.38 15.48 -10.13
CA GLU A 21 -0.38 14.01 -10.22
C GLU A 21 -0.29 13.36 -8.84
N ILE A 22 0.55 13.88 -7.95
CA ILE A 22 0.62 13.41 -6.56
C ILE A 22 -0.75 13.54 -5.89
N GLY A 23 -1.40 14.71 -6.00
CA GLY A 23 -2.72 14.95 -5.43
C GLY A 23 -3.77 13.98 -5.97
N LYS A 24 -3.80 13.78 -7.30
CA LYS A 24 -4.72 12.84 -7.96
C LYS A 24 -4.56 11.41 -7.42
N TRP A 25 -3.34 10.88 -7.42
CA TRP A 25 -3.09 9.49 -7.02
C TRP A 25 -3.24 9.29 -5.51
N MET A 26 -2.86 10.27 -4.71
CA MET A 26 -3.07 10.21 -3.26
C MET A 26 -4.56 10.26 -2.89
N GLU A 27 -5.41 11.00 -3.63
CA GLU A 27 -6.86 11.00 -3.39
C GLU A 27 -7.48 9.62 -3.68
N GLU A 28 -7.05 8.96 -4.75
CA GLU A 28 -7.50 7.61 -5.08
C GLU A 28 -6.99 6.57 -4.05
N ALA A 29 -5.74 6.70 -3.57
CA ALA A 29 -5.24 5.88 -2.46
C ALA A 29 -6.04 6.11 -1.16
N MET A 30 -6.48 7.34 -0.89
CA MET A 30 -7.36 7.66 0.24
C MET A 30 -8.74 7.03 0.12
N GLN A 31 -9.30 6.95 -1.09
CA GLN A 31 -10.56 6.24 -1.31
C GLN A 31 -10.42 4.77 -0.93
N MET A 32 -9.31 4.13 -1.29
CA MET A 32 -9.05 2.75 -0.90
C MET A 32 -8.83 2.56 0.60
N ALA A 33 -8.24 3.55 1.29
CA ALA A 33 -8.13 3.52 2.75
C ALA A 33 -9.51 3.58 3.43
N LYS A 34 -10.45 4.35 2.88
CA LYS A 34 -11.86 4.38 3.34
C LYS A 34 -12.53 3.03 3.12
N GLU A 35 -12.33 2.43 1.94
CA GLU A 35 -12.86 1.09 1.66
C GLU A 35 -12.28 0.04 2.63
N ALA A 36 -10.98 0.10 2.96
CA ALA A 36 -10.39 -0.77 3.98
C ALA A 36 -11.11 -0.61 5.33
N LEU A 37 -11.35 0.64 5.76
CA LEU A 37 -12.05 0.91 7.01
C LEU A 37 -13.45 0.29 7.04
N GLU A 38 -14.21 0.42 5.95
CA GLU A 38 -15.55 -0.18 5.80
C GLU A 38 -15.54 -1.71 5.87
N ASN A 39 -14.39 -2.32 5.55
CA ASN A 39 -14.19 -3.77 5.59
C ASN A 39 -13.50 -4.24 6.89
N ILE A 40 -13.47 -3.41 7.93
CA ILE A 40 -12.86 -3.70 9.23
C ILE A 40 -11.36 -4.00 9.06
N GLU A 41 -10.69 -3.29 8.16
CA GLU A 41 -9.25 -3.36 7.94
C GLU A 41 -8.59 -2.05 8.40
N VAL A 42 -7.30 -2.11 8.74
CA VAL A 42 -6.53 -0.90 9.03
C VAL A 42 -6.60 0.02 7.80
N PRO A 43 -6.96 1.32 7.94
CA PRO A 43 -7.29 2.20 6.82
C PRO A 43 -6.04 2.66 6.06
N VAL A 44 -5.44 1.73 5.32
CA VAL A 44 -4.28 1.97 4.46
C VAL A 44 -4.65 1.57 3.05
N GLY A 45 -4.40 2.49 2.13
CA GLY A 45 -4.54 2.29 0.69
C GLY A 45 -3.27 2.73 -0.03
N CYS A 46 -2.99 2.11 -1.17
CA CYS A 46 -1.86 2.48 -2.01
C CYS A 46 -2.07 2.18 -3.50
N LEU A 47 -1.33 2.91 -4.34
CA LEU A 47 -1.29 2.74 -5.78
C LEU A 47 0.15 2.66 -6.26
N MET A 48 0.41 1.75 -7.18
CA MET A 48 1.65 1.67 -7.94
C MET A 48 1.41 2.22 -9.35
N VAL A 49 2.11 3.29 -9.71
CA VAL A 49 1.96 3.97 -11.00
C VAL A 49 3.27 3.87 -11.78
N TYR A 50 3.17 3.39 -13.02
CA TYR A 50 4.28 3.26 -13.96
C TYR A 50 3.87 3.93 -15.28
N ASN A 51 4.68 4.87 -15.78
CA ASN A 51 4.40 5.61 -17.01
C ASN A 51 2.98 6.22 -17.05
N ASN A 52 2.53 6.82 -15.93
CA ASN A 52 1.20 7.41 -15.77
C ASN A 52 0.02 6.41 -15.89
N GLU A 53 0.29 5.11 -15.75
CA GLU A 53 -0.69 4.03 -15.69
C GLU A 53 -0.65 3.37 -14.31
N VAL A 54 -1.82 3.11 -13.72
CA VAL A 54 -1.91 2.35 -12.46
C VAL A 54 -1.67 0.88 -12.77
N VAL A 55 -0.56 0.33 -12.29
CA VAL A 55 -0.17 -1.08 -12.50
C VAL A 55 -0.54 -1.96 -11.31
N GLY A 56 -0.81 -1.37 -10.14
CA GLY A 56 -1.25 -2.11 -8.96
C GLY A 56 -2.03 -1.24 -7.99
N LYS A 57 -3.06 -1.81 -7.38
CA LYS A 57 -3.83 -1.21 -6.30
C LYS A 57 -3.79 -2.15 -5.10
N GLY A 58 -3.61 -1.61 -3.90
CA GLY A 58 -3.70 -2.43 -2.70
C GLY A 58 -4.23 -1.67 -1.49
N ARG A 59 -5.11 -2.33 -0.74
CA ARG A 59 -5.55 -1.93 0.59
C ARG A 59 -5.20 -3.04 1.58
N ASN A 60 -5.22 -2.79 2.88
CA ASN A 60 -5.01 -3.87 3.84
C ASN A 60 -6.11 -4.94 3.71
N GLU A 61 -5.71 -6.22 3.75
CA GLU A 61 -6.59 -7.40 3.68
C GLU A 61 -6.25 -8.40 4.80
N VAL A 62 -5.63 -7.95 5.89
CA VAL A 62 -5.08 -8.81 6.95
C VAL A 62 -6.18 -9.62 7.62
N ASN A 63 -7.29 -8.99 7.97
CA ASN A 63 -8.42 -9.65 8.60
C ASN A 63 -9.17 -10.54 7.60
N GLN A 64 -9.41 -10.06 6.38
CA GLN A 64 -10.11 -10.79 5.32
C GLN A 64 -9.38 -12.09 4.93
N THR A 65 -8.05 -12.02 4.77
CA THR A 65 -7.23 -13.15 4.33
C THR A 65 -6.70 -14.00 5.48
N LYS A 66 -6.85 -13.53 6.73
CA LYS A 66 -6.23 -14.13 7.93
C LYS A 66 -4.71 -14.28 7.78
N ASN A 67 -4.09 -13.35 7.04
CA ASN A 67 -2.67 -13.33 6.79
C ASN A 67 -2.10 -11.96 7.16
N ALA A 68 -1.26 -11.93 8.20
CA ALA A 68 -0.62 -10.72 8.70
C ALA A 68 0.26 -10.01 7.66
N THR A 69 0.68 -10.66 6.57
CA THR A 69 1.52 -10.04 5.54
C THR A 69 0.73 -9.32 4.46
N ARG A 70 -0.61 -9.39 4.45
CA ARG A 70 -1.46 -8.81 3.40
C ARG A 70 -1.74 -7.32 3.65
N HIS A 71 -0.66 -6.57 3.79
CA HIS A 71 -0.69 -5.11 3.83
C HIS A 71 -0.95 -4.53 2.43
N ALA A 72 -1.44 -3.29 2.37
CA ALA A 72 -1.73 -2.57 1.14
C ALA A 72 -0.62 -2.68 0.10
N GLU A 73 0.63 -2.47 0.49
CA GLU A 73 1.78 -2.51 -0.41
C GLU A 73 1.99 -3.91 -1.01
N MET A 74 1.82 -4.96 -0.21
CA MET A 74 1.98 -6.35 -0.67
C MET A 74 0.88 -6.73 -1.65
N VAL A 75 -0.35 -6.28 -1.42
CA VAL A 75 -1.48 -6.48 -2.35
C VAL A 75 -1.20 -5.76 -3.67
N ALA A 76 -0.69 -4.52 -3.62
CA ALA A 76 -0.37 -3.75 -4.82
C ALA A 76 0.78 -4.38 -5.63
N ILE A 77 1.81 -4.92 -4.95
CA ILE A 77 2.93 -5.63 -5.60
C ILE A 77 2.42 -6.85 -6.36
N ASP A 78 1.53 -7.66 -5.77
CA ASP A 78 0.97 -8.83 -6.45
C ASP A 78 0.21 -8.44 -7.72
N GLN A 79 -0.57 -7.35 -7.67
CA GLN A 79 -1.26 -6.82 -8.84
C GLN A 79 -0.28 -6.29 -9.89
N ALA A 80 0.76 -5.56 -9.49
CA ALA A 80 1.80 -5.07 -10.40
C ALA A 80 2.56 -6.22 -11.08
N LEU A 81 2.84 -7.30 -10.36
CA LEU A 81 3.44 -8.51 -10.93
C LEU A 81 2.49 -9.20 -11.92
N ALA A 82 1.19 -9.25 -11.62
CA ALA A 82 0.19 -9.77 -12.55
C ALA A 82 0.09 -8.91 -13.83
N TRP A 83 0.11 -7.59 -13.69
CA TRP A 83 0.14 -6.65 -14.81
C TRP A 83 1.40 -6.83 -15.66
N CYS A 84 2.57 -7.04 -15.05
CA CYS A 84 3.82 -7.34 -15.77
C CYS A 84 3.69 -8.60 -16.63
N ARG A 85 3.12 -9.68 -16.07
CA ARG A 85 2.87 -10.93 -16.80
C ARG A 85 1.92 -10.73 -17.98
N ALA A 86 0.84 -9.96 -17.78
CA ALA A 86 -0.15 -9.68 -18.83
C ALA A 86 0.39 -8.77 -19.94
N SER A 87 1.25 -7.81 -19.59
CA SER A 87 1.86 -6.86 -20.53
C SER A 87 3.14 -7.37 -21.20
N GLY A 88 3.63 -8.55 -20.82
CA GLY A 88 4.90 -9.10 -21.32
C GLY A 88 6.13 -8.29 -20.91
N ARG A 89 6.03 -7.47 -19.86
CA ARG A 89 7.12 -6.62 -19.36
C ARG A 89 7.88 -7.32 -18.23
N SER A 90 9.18 -7.07 -18.14
CA SER A 90 9.97 -7.58 -17.02
C SER A 90 9.62 -6.82 -15.73
N PRO A 91 9.40 -7.50 -14.60
CA PRO A 91 9.15 -6.83 -13.33
C PRO A 91 10.25 -5.85 -12.95
N ALA A 92 11.52 -6.20 -13.13
CA ALA A 92 12.64 -5.32 -12.79
C ALA A 92 12.53 -3.94 -13.50
N ALA A 93 12.29 -3.94 -14.82
CA ALA A 93 12.21 -2.70 -15.59
C ALA A 93 10.97 -1.85 -15.26
N VAL A 94 9.89 -2.48 -14.78
CA VAL A 94 8.67 -1.79 -14.35
C VAL A 94 8.89 -1.17 -12.97
N PHE A 95 9.30 -1.98 -11.99
CA PHE A 95 9.44 -1.55 -10.60
C PHE A 95 10.51 -0.47 -10.41
N GLU A 96 11.60 -0.49 -11.19
CA GLU A 96 12.63 0.57 -11.16
C GLU A 96 12.10 1.96 -11.51
N ARG A 97 10.97 2.06 -12.22
CA ARG A 97 10.36 3.32 -12.66
C ARG A 97 8.94 3.50 -12.14
N THR A 98 8.55 2.69 -11.15
CA THR A 98 7.22 2.75 -10.54
C THR A 98 7.27 3.66 -9.33
N VAL A 99 6.27 4.53 -9.20
CA VAL A 99 6.06 5.35 -8.00
C VAL A 99 4.96 4.71 -7.17
N LEU A 100 5.21 4.55 -5.87
CA LEU A 100 4.22 4.09 -4.89
C LEU A 100 3.61 5.31 -4.18
N TYR A 101 2.29 5.44 -4.26
CA TYR A 101 1.49 6.39 -3.50
C TYR A 101 0.82 5.61 -2.38
N VAL A 102 1.08 5.96 -1.12
CA VAL A 102 0.53 5.26 0.05
C VAL A 102 -0.02 6.27 1.04
N THR A 103 -1.15 5.98 1.67
CA THR A 103 -1.82 6.94 2.57
C THR A 103 -1.06 7.23 3.87
N CYS A 104 -0.06 6.42 4.23
CA CYS A 104 0.76 6.58 5.44
C CYS A 104 1.91 7.58 5.27
N ILE A 105 1.64 8.76 4.71
CA ILE A 105 2.65 9.83 4.54
C ILE A 105 2.47 10.90 5.63
N PRO A 106 3.54 11.36 6.30
CA PRO A 106 3.46 12.43 7.29
C PRO A 106 2.83 13.71 6.74
N GLY A 107 1.88 14.29 7.49
CA GLY A 107 1.27 15.58 7.19
C GLY A 107 0.20 15.57 6.09
N TYR A 108 0.07 14.51 5.30
CA TYR A 108 -0.96 14.41 4.26
C TYR A 108 -2.30 13.94 4.87
N ARG A 109 -3.34 14.80 4.80
CA ARG A 109 -4.69 14.54 5.37
C ARG A 109 -4.64 13.92 6.77
N ALA A 110 -3.72 14.40 7.61
CA ALA A 110 -3.34 13.76 8.86
C ALA A 110 -4.53 13.64 9.83
N GLU A 111 -5.38 14.66 9.92
CA GLU A 111 -6.56 14.68 10.78
C GLU A 111 -7.54 13.57 10.40
N GLU A 112 -7.80 13.40 9.11
CA GLU A 112 -8.68 12.36 8.58
C GLU A 112 -8.07 10.97 8.74
N ALA A 113 -6.77 10.81 8.45
CA ALA A 113 -6.06 9.54 8.65
C ALA A 113 -6.14 9.10 10.12
N VAL A 114 -5.91 10.03 11.06
CA VAL A 114 -6.05 9.78 12.50
C VAL A 114 -7.49 9.44 12.87
N GLU A 115 -8.48 10.12 12.30
CA GLU A 115 -9.90 9.84 12.59
C GLU A 115 -10.32 8.46 12.07
N MET A 116 -9.92 8.09 10.85
CA MET A 116 -10.14 6.75 10.32
C MET A 116 -9.49 5.68 11.22
N LEU A 117 -8.27 5.93 11.71
CA LEU A 117 -7.58 4.99 12.60
C LEU A 117 -8.30 4.86 13.95
N LYS A 118 -8.80 5.96 14.53
CA LYS A 118 -9.64 5.92 15.73
C LYS A 118 -10.91 5.11 15.49
N ASN A 119 -11.55 5.30 14.33
CA ASN A 119 -12.75 4.57 13.97
C ASN A 119 -12.49 3.08 13.76
N PHE A 120 -11.34 2.70 13.21
CA PHE A 120 -10.90 1.31 13.14
C PHE A 120 -10.80 0.67 14.53
N TYR A 121 -10.11 1.32 15.48
CA TYR A 121 -9.94 0.77 16.84
C TYR A 121 -11.21 0.75 17.70
N LYS A 122 -12.27 1.48 17.31
CA LYS A 122 -13.59 1.39 17.94
C LYS A 122 -14.41 0.20 17.45
N GLN A 123 -14.02 -0.42 16.33
CA GLN A 123 -14.73 -1.58 15.77
C GLN A 123 -14.31 -2.87 16.46
N GLU A 124 -15.21 -3.86 16.47
CA GLU A 124 -14.90 -5.21 16.94
C GLU A 124 -14.28 -6.02 15.79
N ASN A 125 -13.17 -6.70 16.05
CA ASN A 125 -12.57 -7.63 15.09
C ASN A 125 -13.09 -9.06 15.36
N PRO A 126 -13.92 -9.65 14.48
CA PRO A 126 -14.47 -10.99 14.68
C PRO A 126 -13.40 -12.10 14.64
N ASN A 127 -12.22 -11.82 14.07
CA ASN A 127 -11.10 -12.75 14.03
C ASN A 127 -10.21 -12.68 15.28
N ALA A 128 -10.46 -11.74 16.21
CA ALA A 128 -9.65 -11.60 17.41
C ALA A 128 -9.73 -12.87 18.28
N PRO A 129 -8.60 -13.37 18.82
CA PRO A 129 -8.62 -14.48 19.76
C PRO A 129 -9.46 -14.14 20.99
N LYS A 130 -10.35 -15.04 21.41
CA LYS A 130 -11.11 -14.87 22.65
C LYS A 130 -10.13 -14.69 23.82
N SER A 131 -10.27 -13.60 24.57
CA SER A 131 -9.39 -13.31 25.69
C SER A 131 -9.51 -14.41 26.75
N LYS A 132 -8.38 -15.03 27.12
CA LYS A 132 -8.33 -15.92 28.29
C LYS A 132 -8.24 -15.04 29.53
N VAL A 133 -9.37 -14.64 30.09
CA VAL A 133 -9.38 -14.03 31.43
C VAL A 133 -8.90 -15.11 32.41
N ARG A 134 -7.68 -14.95 32.94
CA ARG A 134 -7.23 -15.72 34.11
C ARG A 134 -8.11 -15.29 35.28
N LYS A 135 -9.06 -16.13 35.71
CA LYS A 135 -9.72 -15.96 37.01
C LYS A 135 -8.63 -16.01 38.08
N LYS A 136 -8.34 -14.88 38.73
CA LYS A 136 -7.60 -14.88 39.99
C LYS A 136 -8.51 -15.55 41.02
N GLU A 137 -8.26 -16.81 41.34
CA GLU A 137 -8.78 -17.40 42.56
C GLU A 137 -8.11 -16.68 43.72
N CYS A 138 -8.86 -15.85 44.43
CA CYS A 138 -8.43 -15.25 45.68
C CYS A 138 -8.48 -16.35 46.75
N PRO A 139 -7.37 -16.74 47.40
CA PRO A 139 -7.43 -17.72 48.47
C PRO A 139 -8.24 -17.11 49.63
N ARG A 140 -9.33 -17.77 50.01
CA ARG A 140 -10.10 -17.40 51.21
C ARG A 140 -9.19 -17.62 52.43
N SER A 141 -8.95 -16.54 53.17
CA SER A 141 -8.36 -16.55 54.51
C SER A 141 -9.18 -17.35 55.50
#